data_AF-W8SNX3-F1
#
_entry.id   AF-W8SNX3-F1
#
_cell.length_a   1.000
_cell.length_b   1.000
_cell.length_c   1.000
_cell.angle_alpha   90.00
_cell.angle_beta   90.00
_cell.angle_gamma   90.00
#
_symmetry.space_group_name_H-M   'P 1'
#
loop_
_entity.id
_entity.type
_entity.pdbx_description
1 polymer ?
#
loop_
_entity_poly.entity_id
_entity_poly.type
_entity_poly.pdbx_seq_one_letter_code
_entity_poly.pdbx_strand_id
1 'polypeptide(L)'
;MGLARLKVSRLKKKSGLLKAQDLLLPPGYTVSNPHIYIARITFVNVGNFEIEFLIARGKGFVMTNDLRPYLPDHFFPIEASFTPIKRVFFSFETSRDNKTETLIFEICTFGTVEPDIFLQDAAFILECTFRRLRERKPTSTTTCKIAKRGEKSGKRSVKPKLGKNKKSFTSLAEGHLLQLDKISLRDLKLSVRARNSLVGAGFRTIGDVARLATVENLLNLKGLGKVSALEIEIKMLELFQFQFSYQRRSA
;
A
#
# COMPACT_ATOMS: atom_id res chain seq x y z
N MET A 1 -8.12 1.27 -0.59
CA MET A 1 -7.76 0.82 -1.94
C MET A 1 -8.80 1.33 -2.93
N GLY A 2 -8.40 1.88 -4.07
CA GLY A 2 -9.34 2.20 -5.13
C GLY A 2 -9.92 0.89 -5.68
N LEU A 3 -11.22 0.68 -5.49
CA LEU A 3 -11.96 -0.47 -6.01
C LEU A 3 -12.65 -0.04 -7.30
N ALA A 4 -12.29 -0.65 -8.42
CA ALA A 4 -13.00 -0.52 -9.67
C ALA A 4 -13.96 -1.71 -9.86
N ARG A 5 -15.15 -1.44 -10.39
CA ARG A 5 -16.14 -2.47 -10.70
C ARG A 5 -15.97 -2.88 -12.17
N LEU A 6 -15.69 -4.15 -12.40
CA LEU A 6 -15.90 -4.77 -13.70
C LEU A 6 -17.24 -5.49 -13.70
N LYS A 7 -17.91 -5.44 -14.84
CA LYS A 7 -19.08 -6.27 -15.08
C LYS A 7 -18.82 -7.17 -16.26
N VAL A 8 -19.33 -8.38 -16.18
CA VAL A 8 -19.49 -9.27 -17.30
C VAL A 8 -20.97 -9.49 -17.43
N SER A 9 -21.59 -8.72 -18.31
CA SER A 9 -22.99 -8.92 -18.66
C SER A 9 -23.04 -9.48 -20.07
N ARG A 10 -23.42 -10.75 -20.22
CA ARG A 10 -23.75 -11.30 -21.54
C ARG A 10 -25.27 -11.26 -21.70
N LEU A 11 -25.80 -10.09 -22.06
CA LEU A 11 -27.18 -10.00 -22.55
C LEU A 11 -27.24 -10.73 -23.91
N LYS A 12 -27.85 -11.92 -23.92
CA LYS A 12 -28.10 -12.80 -25.07
C LYS A 12 -26.86 -13.50 -25.67
N LYS A 13 -26.66 -14.78 -25.33
CA LYS A 13 -26.28 -15.84 -26.30
C LYS A 13 -26.36 -17.24 -25.68
N LYS A 14 -26.83 -18.18 -26.50
CA LYS A 14 -26.87 -19.65 -26.33
C LYS A 14 -25.50 -20.19 -25.87
N SER A 15 -25.50 -21.41 -25.31
CA SER A 15 -24.35 -22.15 -24.78
C SER A 15 -23.00 -21.84 -25.48
N GLY A 16 -21.93 -21.71 -24.71
CA GLY A 16 -20.64 -21.31 -25.28
C GLY A 16 -19.52 -21.09 -24.27
N LEU A 17 -18.32 -20.88 -24.82
CA LEU A 17 -17.11 -20.56 -24.08
C LEU A 17 -17.11 -19.10 -23.62
N LEU A 18 -16.64 -18.84 -22.41
CA LEU A 18 -16.39 -17.50 -21.86
C LEU A 18 -14.89 -17.32 -21.67
N LYS A 19 -14.33 -16.29 -22.32
CA LYS A 19 -12.91 -15.93 -22.23
C LYS A 19 -12.72 -14.53 -21.66
N ALA A 20 -11.50 -14.17 -21.28
CA ALA A 20 -11.16 -12.86 -20.73
C ALA A 20 -11.43 -11.68 -21.69
N GLN A 21 -11.40 -11.90 -23.00
CA GLN A 21 -11.81 -10.90 -23.99
C GLN A 21 -13.30 -10.52 -23.93
N ASP A 22 -14.15 -11.36 -23.32
CA ASP A 22 -15.60 -11.12 -23.22
C ASP A 22 -15.97 -10.24 -22.01
N LEU A 23 -14.98 -9.79 -21.21
CA LEU A 23 -15.17 -8.92 -20.06
C LEU A 23 -15.51 -7.49 -20.52
N LEU A 24 -16.49 -6.83 -19.89
CA LEU A 24 -16.75 -5.41 -20.13
C LEU A 24 -15.87 -4.58 -19.19
N LEU A 25 -14.86 -3.97 -19.78
CA LEU A 25 -13.87 -3.18 -19.05
C LEU A 25 -14.27 -1.69 -19.02
N PRO A 26 -14.10 -1.00 -17.89
CA PRO A 26 -14.23 0.44 -17.83
C PRO A 26 -13.10 1.14 -18.62
N PRO A 27 -13.27 2.42 -18.99
CA PRO A 27 -12.25 3.17 -19.72
C PRO A 27 -10.90 3.16 -18.96
N GLY A 28 -9.81 2.95 -19.70
CA GLY A 28 -8.46 2.91 -19.15
C GLY A 28 -8.01 1.54 -18.61
N TYR A 29 -8.83 0.50 -18.72
CA TYR A 29 -8.47 -0.87 -18.37
C TYR A 29 -8.30 -1.73 -19.61
N THR A 30 -7.26 -2.56 -19.61
CA THR A 30 -6.97 -3.52 -20.69
C THR A 30 -6.68 -4.89 -20.10
N VAL A 31 -7.03 -5.94 -20.84
CA VAL A 31 -6.71 -7.32 -20.49
C VAL A 31 -5.40 -7.70 -21.19
N SER A 32 -4.39 -8.13 -20.43
CA SER A 32 -3.10 -8.52 -20.99
C SER A 32 -3.14 -9.82 -21.78
N ASN A 33 -3.96 -10.79 -21.36
CA ASN A 33 -4.16 -12.07 -22.06
C ASN A 33 -5.65 -12.32 -22.35
N PRO A 34 -6.14 -11.97 -23.56
CA PRO A 34 -7.55 -12.06 -23.94
C PRO A 34 -8.09 -13.49 -24.03
N HIS A 35 -7.21 -14.49 -24.18
CA HIS A 35 -7.61 -15.87 -24.48
C HIS A 35 -7.80 -16.76 -23.25
N ILE A 36 -7.59 -16.23 -22.04
CA ILE A 36 -7.78 -16.97 -20.79
C ILE A 36 -9.22 -17.50 -20.71
N TYR A 37 -9.34 -18.80 -20.50
CA TYR A 37 -10.61 -19.46 -20.22
C TYR A 37 -11.13 -19.06 -18.83
N ILE A 38 -12.40 -18.66 -18.77
CA ILE A 38 -13.08 -18.35 -17.49
C ILE A 38 -14.06 -19.46 -17.14
N ALA A 39 -15.00 -19.73 -18.05
CA ALA A 39 -16.06 -20.72 -17.83
C ALA A 39 -16.66 -21.22 -19.15
N ARG A 40 -17.44 -22.30 -19.08
CA ARG A 40 -18.25 -22.80 -20.18
C ARG A 40 -19.71 -22.89 -19.73
N ILE A 41 -20.59 -22.20 -20.46
CA ILE A 41 -22.04 -22.26 -20.21
C ILE A 41 -22.59 -23.43 -21.04
N THR A 42 -23.04 -24.49 -20.35
CA THR A 42 -23.50 -25.73 -20.98
C THR A 42 -25.00 -25.74 -21.26
N PHE A 43 -25.80 -25.09 -20.42
CA PHE A 43 -27.25 -25.15 -20.51
C PHE A 43 -27.79 -24.28 -21.64
N VAL A 44 -28.60 -24.90 -22.50
CA VAL A 44 -29.41 -24.23 -23.51
C VAL A 44 -30.76 -23.94 -22.84
N ASN A 45 -31.13 -22.65 -22.70
CA ASN A 45 -32.36 -22.14 -22.05
C ASN A 45 -32.30 -21.72 -20.56
N VAL A 46 -31.12 -21.47 -20.00
CA VAL A 46 -31.02 -20.81 -18.69
C VAL A 46 -30.95 -19.29 -18.87
N GLY A 47 -31.54 -18.54 -17.92
CA GLY A 47 -31.61 -17.08 -17.92
C GLY A 47 -30.25 -16.36 -17.98
N ASN A 48 -30.29 -15.03 -17.95
CA ASN A 48 -29.10 -14.19 -18.09
C ASN A 48 -28.00 -14.60 -17.09
N PHE A 49 -26.79 -14.85 -17.60
CA PHE A 49 -25.61 -15.09 -16.79
C PHE A 49 -24.82 -13.80 -16.65
N GLU A 50 -24.64 -13.36 -15.41
CA GLU A 50 -23.91 -12.14 -15.08
C GLU A 50 -22.89 -12.46 -13.97
N ILE A 51 -21.65 -12.01 -14.17
CA ILE A 51 -20.62 -12.01 -13.12
C ILE A 51 -20.14 -10.57 -12.96
N GLU A 52 -20.03 -10.11 -11.72
CA GLU A 52 -19.37 -8.85 -11.40
C GLU A 52 -18.03 -9.13 -10.68
N PHE A 53 -16.97 -8.41 -11.08
CA PHE A 53 -15.68 -8.48 -10.40
C PHE A 53 -15.35 -7.12 -9.79
N LEU A 54 -14.70 -7.13 -8.62
CA LEU A 54 -14.07 -5.95 -8.06
C LEU A 54 -12.56 -6.06 -8.29
N ILE A 55 -12.00 -5.12 -9.05
CA ILE A 55 -10.55 -4.98 -9.18
C ILE A 55 -10.06 -3.95 -8.16
N ALA A 56 -8.95 -4.26 -7.51
CA ALA A 56 -8.19 -3.28 -6.74
C ALA A 56 -6.78 -3.13 -7.33
N ARG A 57 -6.16 -1.97 -7.09
CA ARG A 57 -4.70 -1.81 -7.26
C ARG A 57 -4.04 -2.06 -5.90
N GLY A 58 -3.04 -2.92 -5.88
CA GLY A 58 -2.35 -3.31 -4.65
C GLY A 58 -0.88 -3.65 -4.91
N LYS A 59 -0.22 -4.20 -3.89
CA LYS A 59 1.15 -4.71 -3.94
C LYS A 59 1.22 -6.04 -3.21
N GLY A 60 2.03 -6.96 -3.71
CA GLY A 60 2.24 -8.26 -3.08
C GLY A 60 1.00 -9.14 -3.12
N PHE A 61 0.77 -9.89 -2.05
CA PHE A 61 -0.30 -10.86 -1.94
C PHE A 61 -1.22 -10.50 -0.78
N VAL A 62 -2.53 -10.62 -0.99
CA VAL A 62 -3.54 -10.32 0.03
C VAL A 62 -4.49 -11.51 0.17
N MET A 63 -4.61 -11.99 1.40
CA MET A 63 -5.47 -13.11 1.76
C MET A 63 -6.94 -12.72 1.75
N THR A 64 -7.81 -13.70 1.52
CA THR A 64 -9.28 -13.58 1.57
C THR A 64 -9.79 -12.91 2.86
N ASN A 65 -9.23 -13.28 4.02
CA ASN A 65 -9.64 -12.73 5.32
C ASN A 65 -9.35 -11.23 5.46
N ASP A 66 -8.24 -10.78 4.89
CA ASP A 66 -7.85 -9.37 4.92
C ASP A 66 -8.71 -8.51 3.99
N LEU A 67 -9.29 -9.12 2.94
CA LEU A 67 -10.16 -8.45 1.98
C LEU A 67 -11.60 -8.30 2.46
N ARG A 68 -12.12 -9.26 3.26
CA ARG A 68 -13.53 -9.30 3.69
C ARG A 68 -14.06 -7.96 4.27
N PRO A 69 -13.31 -7.21 5.11
CA PRO A 69 -13.80 -5.94 5.65
C PRO A 69 -14.03 -4.84 4.62
N TYR A 70 -13.46 -4.98 3.41
CA TYR A 70 -13.51 -3.98 2.34
C TYR A 70 -14.52 -4.33 1.24
N LEU A 71 -15.12 -5.52 1.29
CA LEU A 71 -16.02 -6.03 0.26
C LEU A 71 -17.49 -5.94 0.68
N PRO A 72 -18.42 -5.62 -0.23
CA PRO A 72 -19.86 -5.72 0.04
C PRO A 72 -20.28 -7.18 0.32
N ASP A 73 -21.38 -7.36 1.04
CA ASP A 73 -21.82 -8.68 1.49
C ASP A 73 -22.11 -9.70 0.39
N HIS A 74 -22.51 -9.25 -0.80
CA HIS A 74 -22.80 -10.08 -1.97
C HIS A 74 -21.57 -10.46 -2.80
N PHE A 75 -20.37 -10.03 -2.40
CA PHE A 75 -19.12 -10.41 -3.07
C PHE A 75 -18.41 -11.52 -2.31
N PHE A 76 -17.97 -12.53 -3.07
CA PHE A 76 -17.08 -13.56 -2.56
C PHE A 76 -15.62 -13.07 -2.66
N PRO A 77 -14.89 -12.97 -1.54
CA PRO A 77 -13.47 -12.65 -1.57
C PRO A 77 -12.69 -13.78 -2.25
N ILE A 78 -11.75 -13.40 -3.11
CA ILE A 78 -10.76 -14.29 -3.71
C ILE A 78 -9.38 -13.72 -3.36
N GLU A 79 -8.41 -14.60 -3.14
CA GLU A 79 -7.04 -14.20 -2.90
C GLU A 79 -6.51 -13.31 -4.03
N ALA A 80 -5.92 -12.18 -3.68
CA ALA A 80 -5.48 -11.20 -4.65
C ALA A 80 -3.95 -11.17 -4.72
N SER A 81 -3.43 -11.54 -5.89
CA SER A 81 -2.00 -11.46 -6.21
C SER A 81 -1.72 -10.27 -7.12
N PHE A 82 -1.02 -9.27 -6.60
CA PHE A 82 -0.63 -8.05 -7.30
C PHE A 82 0.83 -8.11 -7.75
N THR A 83 1.23 -9.22 -8.39
CA THR A 83 2.56 -9.39 -8.97
C THR A 83 2.52 -9.29 -10.49
N PRO A 84 3.17 -8.27 -11.10
CA PRO A 84 3.29 -8.19 -12.56
C PRO A 84 4.38 -9.12 -13.12
N ILE A 85 5.17 -9.75 -12.24
CA ILE A 85 6.31 -10.59 -12.60
C ILE A 85 5.97 -12.07 -12.37
N LYS A 86 6.28 -12.88 -13.38
CA LYS A 86 6.10 -14.33 -13.34
C LYS A 86 7.35 -15.01 -12.77
N ARG A 87 8.54 -14.59 -13.21
CA ARG A 87 9.80 -15.21 -12.83
C ARG A 87 10.97 -14.28 -13.13
N VAL A 88 12.00 -14.35 -12.29
CA VAL A 88 13.29 -13.69 -12.51
C VAL A 88 14.38 -14.73 -12.29
N PHE A 89 15.31 -14.82 -13.23
CA PHE A 89 16.58 -15.52 -13.03
C PHE A 89 17.72 -14.52 -13.04
N PHE A 90 18.79 -14.86 -12.35
CA PHE A 90 20.03 -14.11 -12.40
C PHE A 90 21.23 -15.06 -12.45
N SER A 91 22.27 -14.63 -13.14
CA SER A 91 23.57 -15.30 -13.21
C SER A 91 24.67 -14.26 -13.21
N PHE A 92 25.88 -14.67 -12.85
CA PHE A 92 27.07 -13.82 -12.85
C PHE A 92 28.06 -14.34 -13.88
N GLU A 93 28.67 -13.42 -14.61
CA GLU A 93 29.79 -13.71 -15.50
C GLU A 93 31.01 -12.92 -15.01
N THR A 94 32.11 -13.62 -14.78
CA THR A 94 33.37 -12.99 -14.38
C THR A 94 34.20 -12.71 -15.64
N SER A 95 34.77 -11.51 -15.73
CA SER A 95 35.71 -11.16 -16.80
C SER A 95 36.94 -12.05 -16.75
N ARG A 96 37.61 -12.27 -17.90
CA ARG A 96 38.82 -13.09 -18.02
C ARG A 96 39.94 -12.67 -17.06
N ASP A 97 40.01 -11.38 -16.76
CA ASP A 97 41.01 -10.80 -15.86
C ASP A 97 40.62 -10.94 -14.37
N ASN A 98 39.46 -11.52 -14.05
CA ASN A 98 38.89 -11.64 -12.70
C ASN A 98 38.76 -10.32 -11.92
N LYS A 99 38.68 -9.19 -12.62
CA LYS A 99 38.55 -7.84 -12.01
C LYS A 99 37.12 -7.34 -11.93
N THR A 100 36.25 -7.82 -12.81
CA THR A 100 34.88 -7.33 -12.95
C THR A 100 33.91 -8.50 -13.05
N GLU A 101 32.76 -8.34 -12.39
CA GLU A 101 31.63 -9.26 -12.49
C GLU A 101 30.46 -8.55 -13.17
N THR A 102 29.84 -9.23 -14.14
CA THR A 102 28.64 -8.78 -14.81
C THR A 102 27.45 -9.57 -14.28
N LEU A 103 26.41 -8.88 -13.85
CA LEU A 103 25.16 -9.49 -13.41
C LEU A 103 24.17 -9.51 -14.57
N ILE A 104 23.71 -10.70 -14.93
CA ILE A 104 22.76 -10.93 -16.01
C ILE A 104 21.40 -11.27 -15.40
N PHE A 105 20.35 -10.59 -15.85
CA PHE A 105 18.97 -10.86 -15.44
C PHE A 105 18.13 -11.37 -16.60
N GLU A 106 17.37 -12.44 -16.37
CA GLU A 106 16.30 -12.88 -17.26
C GLU A 106 14.95 -12.68 -16.57
N ILE A 107 14.17 -11.71 -17.05
CA ILE A 107 12.92 -11.29 -16.40
C ILE A 107 11.73 -11.69 -17.29
N CYS A 108 10.82 -12.49 -16.73
CA CYS A 108 9.55 -12.86 -17.37
C CYS A 108 8.39 -12.15 -16.68
N THR A 109 7.67 -11.30 -17.42
CA THR A 109 6.50 -10.55 -16.92
C THR A 109 5.19 -11.12 -17.45
N PHE A 110 4.06 -10.71 -16.87
CA PHE A 110 2.72 -11.01 -17.39
C PHE A 110 2.27 -10.06 -18.52
N GLY A 111 3.19 -9.25 -19.06
CA GLY A 111 2.91 -8.26 -20.10
C GLY A 111 2.25 -6.97 -19.59
N THR A 112 2.03 -6.83 -18.28
CA THR A 112 1.46 -5.62 -17.67
C THR A 112 2.49 -4.54 -17.39
N VAL A 113 3.77 -4.92 -17.31
CA VAL A 113 4.92 -4.04 -17.04
C VAL A 113 6.10 -4.51 -17.88
N GLU A 114 6.86 -3.57 -18.42
CA GLU A 114 8.10 -3.83 -19.15
C GLU A 114 9.26 -4.18 -18.18
N PRO A 115 10.14 -5.13 -18.53
CA PRO A 115 11.24 -5.55 -17.67
C PRO A 115 12.14 -4.40 -17.21
N ASP A 116 12.44 -3.45 -18.09
CA ASP A 116 13.35 -2.33 -17.80
C ASP A 116 12.76 -1.37 -16.77
N ILE A 117 11.48 -1.05 -16.91
CA ILE A 117 10.74 -0.22 -15.95
C ILE A 117 10.67 -0.93 -14.60
N PHE A 118 10.39 -2.23 -14.60
CA PHE A 118 10.38 -3.03 -13.36
C PHE A 118 11.75 -3.02 -12.66
N LEU A 119 12.85 -3.15 -13.41
CA LEU A 119 14.19 -3.14 -12.84
C LEU A 119 14.55 -1.76 -12.25
N GLN A 120 14.15 -0.67 -12.90
CA GLN A 120 14.31 0.69 -12.37
C GLN A 120 13.54 0.88 -11.06
N ASP A 121 12.26 0.46 -11.02
CA ASP A 121 11.44 0.50 -9.81
C ASP A 121 12.07 -0.33 -8.67
N ALA A 122 12.58 -1.52 -8.99
CA ALA A 122 13.25 -2.39 -8.02
C ALA A 122 14.52 -1.75 -7.45
N ALA A 123 15.36 -1.15 -8.31
CA ALA A 123 16.56 -0.43 -7.88
C ALA A 123 16.21 0.76 -6.97
N PHE A 124 15.17 1.52 -7.32
CA PHE A 124 14.70 2.64 -6.49
C PHE A 124 14.20 2.17 -5.11
N ILE A 125 13.44 1.07 -5.05
CA ILE A 125 12.97 0.48 -3.79
C ILE A 125 14.18 0.05 -2.93
N LEU A 126 15.19 -0.56 -3.55
CA LEU A 126 16.42 -0.99 -2.88
C LEU A 126 17.19 0.21 -2.33
N GLU A 127 17.37 1.26 -3.12
CA GLU A 127 18.04 2.50 -2.69
C GLU A 127 17.30 3.14 -1.50
N CYS A 128 15.98 3.27 -1.58
CA CYS A 128 15.16 3.80 -0.48
C CYS A 128 15.30 2.96 0.79
N THR A 129 15.44 1.65 0.65
CA THR A 129 15.63 0.73 1.78
C THR A 129 16.98 0.94 2.44
N PHE A 130 18.07 1.02 1.65
CA PHE A 130 19.41 1.29 2.19
C PHE A 130 19.58 2.71 2.73
N ARG A 131 18.90 3.69 2.15
CA ARG A 131 18.90 5.08 2.63
C ARG A 131 18.51 5.16 4.11
N ARG A 132 17.49 4.39 4.53
CA ARG A 132 17.07 4.30 5.95
C ARG A 132 18.14 3.77 6.88
N LEU A 133 19.02 2.89 6.38
CA LEU A 133 20.13 2.35 7.16
C LEU A 133 21.25 3.38 7.35
N ARG A 134 21.56 4.16 6.30
CA ARG A 134 22.57 5.23 6.35
C ARG A 134 22.19 6.35 7.32
N GLU A 135 20.91 6.71 7.35
CA GLU A 135 20.40 7.86 8.11
C GLU A 135 20.07 7.54 9.57
N ARG A 136 20.25 6.27 9.97
CA ARG A 136 20.08 5.83 11.35
C ARG A 136 21.20 6.45 12.19
N LYS A 137 20.92 7.58 12.84
CA LYS A 137 21.76 8.08 13.93
C LYS A 137 21.88 6.96 14.98
N PRO A 138 23.09 6.61 15.43
CA PRO A 138 23.24 5.65 16.52
C PRO A 138 22.46 6.22 17.69
N THR A 139 21.37 5.55 18.06
CA THR A 139 20.68 5.87 19.31
C THR A 139 21.72 5.74 20.40
N SER A 140 22.03 6.86 21.06
CA SER A 140 22.98 6.91 22.18
C SER A 140 22.74 5.71 23.09
N THR A 141 23.76 4.88 23.17
CA THR A 141 23.97 3.73 24.03
C THR A 141 22.95 3.59 25.17
N THR A 142 21.83 2.91 24.92
CA THR A 142 21.27 2.08 25.99
C THR A 142 22.11 0.83 25.95
N THR A 143 23.15 0.76 26.78
CA THR A 143 23.80 -0.51 27.08
C THR A 143 22.69 -1.51 27.37
N CYS A 144 22.55 -2.53 26.53
CA CYS A 144 21.87 -3.73 26.92
C CYS A 144 22.64 -4.26 28.12
N LYS A 145 22.23 -3.88 29.33
CA LYS A 145 22.56 -4.67 30.51
C LYS A 145 21.96 -6.03 30.22
N ILE A 146 22.80 -6.97 29.83
CA ILE A 146 22.47 -8.39 29.77
C ILE A 146 21.97 -8.72 31.17
N ALA A 147 20.64 -8.79 31.31
CA ALA A 147 20.00 -9.09 32.57
C ALA A 147 20.40 -10.51 32.93
N LYS A 148 21.23 -10.67 33.97
CA LYS A 148 21.32 -11.94 34.67
C LYS A 148 19.91 -12.26 35.20
N ARG A 149 19.39 -13.39 34.76
CA ARG A 149 18.11 -13.96 35.15
C ARG A 149 18.15 -14.20 36.66
N GLY A 150 17.36 -13.45 37.41
CA GLY A 150 17.22 -13.57 38.86
C GLY A 150 15.87 -13.01 39.30
N GLU A 151 15.10 -13.85 39.96
CA GLU A 151 13.72 -13.67 40.39
C GLU A 151 13.51 -12.47 41.34
N LYS A 152 12.36 -11.77 41.22
CA LYS A 152 11.25 -11.78 42.21
C LYS A 152 10.27 -10.61 42.05
N SER A 153 9.02 -10.98 42.32
CA SER A 153 7.76 -10.27 42.61
C SER A 153 7.73 -8.76 42.91
N GLY A 154 6.67 -8.10 42.44
CA GLY A 154 6.13 -6.90 43.08
C GLY A 154 5.08 -6.14 42.25
N LYS A 155 3.79 -6.24 42.62
CA LYS A 155 2.69 -5.40 42.11
C LYS A 155 2.98 -3.91 42.33
N ARG A 156 2.63 -3.05 41.37
CA ARG A 156 2.13 -1.69 41.62
C ARG A 156 1.42 -1.10 40.40
N SER A 157 0.20 -0.66 40.65
CA SER A 157 -0.70 0.10 39.79
C SER A 157 -0.18 1.52 39.59
N VAL A 158 -0.16 2.05 38.37
CA VAL A 158 -0.03 3.49 38.11
C VAL A 158 -0.87 3.89 36.89
N LYS A 159 -1.78 4.85 37.11
CA LYS A 159 -2.63 5.54 36.11
C LYS A 159 -1.76 6.33 35.12
N PRO A 160 -2.11 6.44 33.82
CA PRO A 160 -1.36 7.31 32.91
C PRO A 160 -1.67 8.78 33.23
N LYS A 161 -0.66 9.52 33.72
CA LYS A 161 -0.70 10.99 33.75
C LYS A 161 -0.14 11.53 32.44
N LEU A 162 -0.90 12.45 31.85
CA LEU A 162 -0.59 13.25 30.68
C LEU A 162 0.62 14.16 30.98
N GLY A 163 1.79 13.80 30.45
CA GLY A 163 3.00 14.61 30.50
C GLY A 163 3.18 15.38 29.19
N LYS A 164 3.08 16.71 29.26
CA LYS A 164 3.50 17.63 28.19
C LYS A 164 5.00 17.40 27.94
N ASN A 165 5.38 16.88 26.77
CA ASN A 165 6.77 16.99 26.32
C ASN A 165 6.84 17.31 24.83
N LYS A 166 7.24 18.56 24.55
CA LYS A 166 7.57 19.07 23.23
C LYS A 166 8.95 18.53 22.85
N LYS A 167 9.01 17.92 21.65
CA LYS A 167 10.19 17.63 20.80
C LYS A 167 11.15 16.54 21.30
N SER A 168 11.23 15.45 20.53
CA SER A 168 12.30 15.29 19.51
C SER A 168 12.19 13.92 18.83
N PHE A 169 11.74 13.88 17.58
CA PHE A 169 11.86 12.69 16.74
C PHE A 169 12.21 13.11 15.30
N THR A 170 13.26 12.48 14.75
CA THR A 170 13.70 12.42 13.34
C THR A 170 14.33 13.66 12.69
N SER A 171 15.67 13.72 12.72
CA SER A 171 16.48 14.78 12.12
C SER A 171 16.93 14.52 10.67
N LEU A 172 16.17 13.76 9.88
CA LEU A 172 16.50 13.51 8.46
C LEU A 172 15.27 13.37 7.56
N ALA A 173 14.15 12.95 8.16
CA ALA A 173 12.84 13.38 7.69
C ALA A 173 12.73 14.91 7.64
N GLU A 174 13.50 15.66 8.46
CA GLU A 174 13.55 17.12 8.41
C GLU A 174 13.83 17.68 7.00
N GLY A 175 14.68 17.08 6.16
CA GLY A 175 14.94 17.65 4.82
C GLY A 175 13.71 17.70 3.91
N HIS A 176 12.97 16.60 3.81
CA HIS A 176 11.71 16.51 3.07
C HIS A 176 10.52 17.11 3.83
N LEU A 177 10.47 16.96 5.16
CA LEU A 177 9.45 17.57 6.02
C LEU A 177 9.56 19.11 6.04
N LEU A 178 10.77 19.68 5.93
CA LEU A 178 10.99 21.12 5.78
C LEU A 178 10.45 21.64 4.44
N GLN A 179 10.44 20.81 3.39
CA GLN A 179 9.75 21.14 2.15
C GLN A 179 8.23 21.03 2.31
N LEU A 180 7.74 20.02 3.03
CA LEU A 180 6.30 19.85 3.33
C LEU A 180 5.76 20.90 4.31
N ASP A 181 6.60 21.48 5.17
CA ASP A 181 6.25 22.57 6.09
C ASP A 181 6.03 23.90 5.35
N LYS A 182 6.59 24.04 4.14
CA LYS A 182 6.35 25.21 3.27
C LYS A 182 5.01 25.15 2.53
N ILE A 183 4.41 23.96 2.44
CA ILE A 183 3.17 23.75 1.69
C ILE A 183 1.99 23.82 2.66
N SER A 184 1.00 24.64 2.30
CA SER A 184 -0.15 24.87 3.15
C SER A 184 -1.18 23.75 2.98
N LEU A 185 -1.95 23.47 4.04
CA LEU A 185 -3.08 22.53 3.95
C LEU A 185 -4.16 22.94 2.95
N ARG A 186 -4.15 24.20 2.48
CA ARG A 186 -5.11 24.71 1.49
C ARG A 186 -4.80 24.18 0.09
N ASP A 187 -3.53 23.91 -0.18
CA ASP A 187 -3.06 23.41 -1.48
C ASP A 187 -3.43 21.93 -1.65
N LEU A 188 -3.58 21.22 -0.54
CA LEU A 188 -4.16 19.89 -0.49
C LEU A 188 -5.68 20.04 -0.67
N LYS A 189 -6.17 19.88 -1.92
CA LYS A 189 -7.60 19.87 -2.30
C LYS A 189 -8.38 18.76 -1.57
N LEU A 190 -8.57 18.91 -0.27
CA LEU A 190 -9.28 18.03 0.65
C LEU A 190 -10.76 18.43 0.76
N SER A 191 -11.60 17.48 1.15
CA SER A 191 -12.98 17.73 1.52
C SER A 191 -13.08 18.73 2.67
N VAL A 192 -14.18 19.49 2.69
CA VAL A 192 -14.46 20.51 3.71
C VAL A 192 -14.37 19.90 5.12
N ARG A 193 -14.84 18.67 5.30
CA ARG A 193 -14.79 17.94 6.58
C ARG A 193 -13.37 17.59 6.98
N ALA A 194 -12.57 17.01 6.08
CA ALA A 194 -11.18 16.65 6.37
C ALA A 194 -10.35 17.90 6.73
N ARG A 195 -10.49 18.96 5.92
CA ARG A 195 -9.81 20.23 6.14
C ARG A 195 -10.21 20.89 7.46
N ASN A 196 -11.50 20.98 7.77
CA ASN A 196 -11.97 21.64 8.99
C ASN A 196 -11.55 20.86 10.24
N SER A 197 -11.53 19.52 10.18
CA SER A 197 -11.05 18.68 11.28
C SER A 197 -9.54 18.84 11.52
N LEU A 198 -8.73 18.94 10.46
CA LEU A 198 -7.28 19.18 10.58
C LEU A 198 -6.98 20.58 11.13
N VAL A 199 -7.66 21.61 10.60
CA VAL A 199 -7.52 23.00 11.08
C VAL A 199 -8.01 23.13 12.52
N GLY A 200 -9.11 22.46 12.88
CA GLY A 200 -9.65 22.44 14.24
C GLY A 200 -8.75 21.72 15.25
N ALA A 201 -7.95 20.75 14.79
CA ALA A 201 -6.91 20.11 15.59
C ALA A 201 -5.60 20.92 15.68
N GLY A 202 -5.53 22.08 15.00
CA GLY A 202 -4.39 22.98 15.04
C GLY A 202 -3.32 22.73 13.97
N PHE A 203 -3.57 21.86 13.00
CA PHE A 203 -2.64 21.60 11.90
C PHE A 203 -2.82 22.67 10.81
N ARG A 204 -1.70 23.24 10.34
CA ARG A 204 -1.70 24.32 9.33
C ARG A 204 -0.93 23.94 8.08
N THR A 205 0.11 23.11 8.22
CA THR A 205 0.97 22.69 7.13
C THR A 205 0.81 21.20 6.83
N ILE A 206 1.30 20.78 5.66
CA ILE A 206 1.34 19.36 5.28
C ILE A 206 2.35 18.61 6.15
N GLY A 207 3.46 19.26 6.52
CA GLY A 207 4.42 18.71 7.46
C GLY A 207 3.84 18.43 8.85
N ASP A 208 2.89 19.25 9.32
CA ASP A 208 2.16 18.98 10.57
C ASP A 208 1.41 17.66 10.54
N VAL A 209 0.75 17.37 9.41
CA VAL A 209 -0.01 16.14 9.24
C VAL A 209 0.91 14.94 9.03
N ALA A 210 2.02 15.11 8.31
CA ALA A 210 3.02 14.07 8.12
C ALA A 210 3.69 13.65 9.46
N ARG A 211 3.80 14.57 10.43
CA ARG A 211 4.27 14.26 11.79
C ARG A 211 3.32 13.35 12.57
N LEU A 212 2.03 13.30 12.21
CA LEU A 212 1.11 12.25 12.68
C LEU A 212 1.41 10.96 11.91
N ALA A 213 2.54 10.31 12.19
CA ALA A 213 3.05 9.19 11.39
C ALA A 213 2.12 7.96 11.27
N THR A 214 0.95 7.96 11.91
CA THR A 214 0.06 6.79 12.04
C THR A 214 -1.40 7.12 11.71
N VAL A 215 -2.06 6.24 10.96
CA VAL A 215 -3.49 6.39 10.58
C VAL A 215 -4.43 6.42 11.80
N GLU A 216 -4.11 5.69 12.87
CA GLU A 216 -4.91 5.72 14.11
C GLU A 216 -4.87 7.10 14.78
N ASN A 217 -3.76 7.83 14.70
CA ASN A 217 -3.67 9.18 15.23
C ASN A 217 -4.55 10.15 14.44
N LEU A 218 -4.74 9.93 13.13
CA LEU A 218 -5.71 10.67 12.32
C LEU A 218 -7.15 10.36 12.77
N LEU A 219 -7.48 9.09 12.98
CA LEU A 219 -8.81 8.65 13.40
C LEU A 219 -9.17 9.13 14.83
N ASN A 220 -8.17 9.35 15.68
CA ASN A 220 -8.37 9.90 17.03
C ASN A 220 -8.68 11.41 17.03
N LEU A 221 -8.57 12.11 15.89
CA LEU A 221 -8.91 13.52 15.79
C LEU A 221 -10.42 13.73 15.80
N LYS A 222 -10.88 14.68 16.61
CA LYS A 222 -12.29 15.04 16.72
C LYS A 222 -12.83 15.49 15.37
N GLY A 223 -13.87 14.80 14.89
CA GLY A 223 -14.55 15.13 13.61
C GLY A 223 -13.99 14.44 12.37
N LEU A 224 -12.89 13.67 12.50
CA LEU A 224 -12.34 12.88 11.39
C LEU A 224 -13.00 11.49 11.32
N GLY A 225 -13.65 11.18 10.19
CA GLY A 225 -14.19 9.85 9.91
C GLY A 225 -13.22 8.99 9.10
N LYS A 226 -13.49 7.68 8.98
CA LYS A 226 -12.68 6.73 8.18
C LYS A 226 -12.47 7.21 6.74
N VAL A 227 -13.52 7.74 6.11
CA VAL A 227 -13.47 8.26 4.74
C VAL A 227 -12.54 9.46 4.62
N SER A 228 -12.62 10.40 5.56
CA SER A 228 -11.75 11.59 5.58
C SER A 228 -10.29 11.23 5.89
N ALA A 229 -10.04 10.23 6.74
CA ALA A 229 -8.70 9.73 7.00
C ALA A 229 -8.08 9.07 5.76
N LEU A 230 -8.85 8.24 5.04
CA LEU A 230 -8.42 7.64 3.77
C LEU A 230 -8.18 8.69 2.69
N GLU A 231 -9.02 9.72 2.62
CA GLU A 231 -8.84 10.83 1.68
C GLU A 231 -7.50 11.54 1.90
N ILE A 232 -7.16 11.84 3.16
CA ILE A 232 -5.87 12.44 3.54
C ILE A 232 -4.72 11.51 3.15
N GLU A 233 -4.84 10.21 3.45
CA GLU A 233 -3.83 9.21 3.12
C GLU A 233 -3.58 9.10 1.60
N ILE A 234 -4.65 9.05 0.80
CA ILE A 234 -4.55 8.97 -0.67
C ILE A 234 -3.88 10.23 -1.23
N LYS A 235 -4.31 11.42 -0.77
CA LYS A 235 -3.76 12.71 -1.24
C LYS A 235 -2.30 12.87 -0.87
N MET A 236 -1.91 12.44 0.33
CA MET A 236 -0.51 12.47 0.79
C MET A 236 0.38 11.50 -0.02
N LEU A 237 -0.15 10.33 -0.37
CA LEU A 237 0.55 9.36 -1.21
C LEU A 237 0.70 9.86 -2.65
N GLU A 238 -0.37 10.38 -3.27
CA GLU A 238 -0.33 10.89 -4.64
C GLU A 238 0.65 12.05 -4.81
N LEU A 239 0.53 13.07 -3.96
CA LEU A 239 1.22 14.35 -4.18
C LEU A 239 2.61 14.39 -3.58
N PHE A 240 2.86 13.63 -2.51
CA PHE A 240 4.10 13.71 -1.74
C PHE A 240 4.80 12.37 -1.56
N GLN A 241 4.26 11.29 -2.15
CA GLN A 241 4.78 9.92 -1.99
C GLN A 241 4.97 9.54 -0.50
N PHE A 242 4.16 10.15 0.37
CA PHE A 242 4.23 9.95 1.81
C PHE A 242 3.22 8.88 2.22
N GLN A 243 3.70 7.83 2.89
CA GLN A 243 2.86 6.74 3.38
C GLN A 243 2.80 6.76 4.91
N PHE A 244 1.59 6.80 5.46
CA PHE A 244 1.37 6.64 6.89
C PHE A 244 1.71 5.21 7.33
N SER A 245 2.28 5.08 8.52
CA SER A 245 2.49 3.76 9.12
C SER A 245 1.16 3.21 9.67
N TYR A 246 0.93 1.92 9.45
CA TYR A 246 -0.16 1.19 10.12
C TYR A 246 0.45 0.43 11.30
N GLN A 247 -0.01 0.71 12.53
CA GLN A 247 0.31 -0.16 13.66
C GLN A 247 -0.37 -1.51 13.38
N ARG A 248 0.41 -2.59 13.32
CA ARG A 248 -0.17 -3.94 13.39
C ARG A 248 -0.88 -4.01 14.74
N ARG A 249 -2.20 -4.11 14.75
CA ARG A 249 -2.92 -4.54 15.95
C ARG A 249 -2.44 -5.97 16.22
N SER A 250 -1.61 -6.11 17.24
CA SER A 250 -1.36 -7.40 17.88
C SER A 250 -2.73 -7.95 18.27
N ALA A 251 -3.11 -9.06 17.66
CA ALA A 251 -4.17 -9.91 18.17
C ALA A 251 -3.73 -10.50 19.52
#